data_AF-A0AAD9U2Q4-F1
#
_entry.id   AF-A0AAD9U2Q4-F1
#
_cell.length_a   1.000
_cell.length_b   1.000
_cell.length_c   1.000
_cell.angle_alpha   90.00
_cell.angle_beta   90.00
_cell.angle_gamma   90.00
#
_symmetry.space_group_name_H-M   'P 1'
#
loop_
_entity.id
_entity.type
_entity.pdbx_description
1 polymer ?
#
loop_
_entity_poly.entity_id
_entity_poly.type
_entity_poly.pdbx_seq_one_letter_code
_entity_poly.pdbx_strand_id
1 'polypeptide(L)'
;MAIPGSVALYELAVFDTSDPVLDPLWRQEVARFSFGAFHVTILYGPRIWVFDPYGLAGKVQYLNPAWGVEGFDPFVPGGIASHHIAAGTLGILAGIFHLSVHPPERLYKGLRMGNIETFLSNSIAAVFFTAFVVTGTMCERGLFRAGSMDNGDGIAVGWLGHPIFRDKERHIWHSARTLFRDVFVGIDPYLDAQVEFGAFQKLGDLTTRRQVV
;
A
#
# COMPACT_ATOMS: atom_id res chain seq x y z
N MET A 1 -31.39 -7.84 -0.73
CA MET A 1 -31.31 -6.43 -1.18
C MET A 1 -31.32 -5.40 -0.03
N ALA A 2 -31.65 -5.78 1.22
CA ALA A 2 -31.79 -4.83 2.34
C ALA A 2 -30.46 -4.29 2.92
N ILE A 3 -29.42 -5.13 3.03
CA ILE A 3 -28.14 -4.75 3.68
C ILE A 3 -27.43 -3.57 2.98
N PRO A 4 -27.37 -3.50 1.63
CA PRO A 4 -26.73 -2.37 0.98
C PRO A 4 -27.41 -1.02 1.20
N GLY A 5 -28.75 -1.02 1.14
CA GLY A 5 -29.53 0.20 1.35
C GLY A 5 -29.48 0.66 2.81
N SER A 6 -29.57 -0.26 3.77
CA SER A 6 -29.53 0.09 5.19
C SER A 6 -28.18 0.65 5.63
N VAL A 7 -27.07 0.11 5.10
CA VAL A 7 -25.72 0.63 5.40
C VAL A 7 -25.50 2.00 4.77
N ALA A 8 -25.96 2.23 3.53
CA ALA A 8 -25.86 3.54 2.89
C ALA A 8 -26.67 4.60 3.64
N LEU A 9 -27.87 4.26 4.12
CA LEU A 9 -28.68 5.16 4.94
C LEU A 9 -28.03 5.47 6.28
N TYR A 10 -27.41 4.47 6.92
CA TYR A 10 -26.66 4.67 8.15
C TYR A 10 -25.46 5.61 7.92
N GLU A 11 -24.64 5.35 6.89
CA GLU A 11 -23.50 6.20 6.54
C GLU A 11 -23.96 7.65 6.27
N LEU A 12 -25.03 7.85 5.50
CA LEU A 12 -25.58 9.20 5.24
C LEU A 12 -26.09 9.90 6.50
N ALA A 13 -26.56 9.16 7.51
CA ALA A 13 -27.09 9.74 8.73
C ALA A 13 -25.98 10.21 9.69
N VAL A 14 -24.77 9.66 9.59
CA VAL A 14 -23.64 9.97 10.49
C VAL A 14 -22.52 10.76 9.82
N PHE A 15 -22.49 10.80 8.48
CA PHE A 15 -21.44 11.45 7.71
C PHE A 15 -21.50 12.98 7.80
N ASP A 16 -20.38 13.59 8.19
CA ASP A 16 -20.19 15.04 8.17
C ASP A 16 -19.49 15.47 6.87
N THR A 17 -20.06 16.48 6.20
CA THR A 17 -19.56 17.02 4.93
C THR A 17 -18.82 18.36 5.10
N SER A 18 -18.69 18.84 6.34
CA SER A 18 -18.24 20.20 6.63
C SER A 18 -16.79 20.49 6.23
N ASP A 19 -15.88 19.52 6.35
CA ASP A 19 -14.46 19.70 6.02
C ASP A 19 -13.88 18.54 5.19
N PRO A 20 -13.85 18.66 3.85
CA PRO A 20 -13.30 17.62 2.99
C PRO A 20 -11.76 17.55 2.99
N VAL A 21 -11.06 18.48 3.65
CA VAL A 21 -9.59 18.57 3.68
C VAL A 21 -9.03 17.87 4.92
N LEU A 22 -9.54 18.22 6.10
CA LEU A 22 -9.04 17.69 7.38
C LEU A 22 -9.87 16.53 7.92
N ASP A 23 -11.14 16.42 7.52
CA ASP A 23 -12.03 15.33 7.91
C ASP A 23 -12.73 14.64 6.71
N PRO A 24 -11.94 14.06 5.78
CA PRO A 24 -12.48 13.40 4.60
C PRO A 24 -13.18 12.08 4.95
N LEU A 25 -13.97 11.61 3.99
CA LEU A 25 -14.84 10.42 4.04
C LEU A 25 -14.15 9.14 4.59
N TRP A 26 -12.84 8.96 4.33
CA TRP A 26 -12.06 7.82 4.80
C TRP A 26 -11.61 7.91 6.26
N ARG A 27 -11.57 9.11 6.89
CA ARG A 27 -11.35 9.25 8.34
C ARG A 27 -12.58 8.84 9.13
N GLN A 28 -13.77 9.19 8.64
CA GLN A 28 -15.06 8.90 9.27
C GLN A 28 -15.58 7.46 9.03
N GLU A 29 -14.75 6.55 8.48
CA GLU A 29 -15.12 5.15 8.22
C GLU A 29 -16.30 4.93 7.24
N VAL A 30 -16.55 5.90 6.34
CA VAL A 30 -17.57 5.73 5.30
C VAL A 30 -17.00 4.87 4.16
N ALA A 31 -17.45 3.62 4.06
CA ALA A 31 -16.87 2.63 3.16
C ALA A 31 -17.70 2.41 1.88
N ARG A 32 -19.04 2.49 1.96
CA ARG A 32 -19.93 2.06 0.88
C ARG A 32 -20.26 3.18 -0.11
N PHE A 33 -20.39 4.43 0.36
CA PHE A 33 -20.60 5.57 -0.54
C PHE A 33 -19.48 5.68 -1.60
N SER A 34 -18.26 5.27 -1.25
CA SER A 34 -17.07 5.26 -2.10
C SER A 34 -17.11 4.25 -3.27
N PHE A 35 -17.88 3.16 -3.17
CA PHE A 35 -17.83 2.05 -4.14
C PHE A 35 -19.02 2.02 -5.13
N GLY A 36 -20.17 2.63 -4.78
CA GLY A 36 -21.44 2.41 -5.49
C GLY A 36 -21.80 3.39 -6.62
N ALA A 37 -21.06 4.48 -6.84
CA ALA A 37 -21.56 5.61 -7.61
C ALA A 37 -21.02 5.76 -9.05
N PHE A 38 -20.03 4.96 -9.46
CA PHE A 38 -19.24 5.28 -10.65
C PHE A 38 -19.28 4.16 -11.70
N HIS A 39 -19.69 4.54 -12.92
CA HIS A 39 -19.78 3.69 -14.09
C HIS A 39 -18.60 4.01 -15.02
N VAL A 40 -17.80 3.00 -15.36
CA VAL A 40 -16.63 3.16 -16.22
C VAL A 40 -17.08 3.30 -17.68
N THR A 41 -17.46 4.53 -18.06
CA THR A 41 -17.59 5.09 -19.42
C THR A 41 -18.07 4.19 -20.58
N ILE A 42 -19.29 4.45 -21.07
CA ILE A 42 -19.71 4.30 -22.49
C ILE A 42 -20.66 5.45 -22.82
N LEU A 43 -20.17 6.56 -23.39
CA LEU A 43 -20.88 7.72 -24.01
C LEU A 43 -22.01 8.45 -23.23
N TYR A 44 -22.77 7.77 -22.39
CA TYR A 44 -23.89 8.25 -21.56
C TYR A 44 -23.82 7.53 -20.19
N GLY A 45 -23.12 8.09 -19.21
CA GLY A 45 -23.05 7.52 -17.84
C GLY A 45 -21.98 8.12 -16.93
N PRO A 46 -22.10 7.93 -15.59
CA PRO A 46 -21.30 8.64 -14.60
C PRO A 46 -19.85 8.17 -14.56
N ARG A 47 -18.98 8.92 -15.25
CA ARG A 47 -17.56 9.21 -15.00
C ARG A 47 -16.94 8.64 -13.71
N ILE A 48 -15.65 8.31 -13.75
CA ILE A 48 -14.93 7.83 -12.57
C ILE A 48 -14.22 8.95 -11.82
N TRP A 49 -13.93 8.71 -10.55
CA TRP A 49 -13.15 9.62 -9.73
C TRP A 49 -11.66 9.52 -10.08
N VAL A 50 -11.01 10.66 -10.34
CA VAL A 50 -9.59 10.76 -10.71
C VAL A 50 -8.92 11.81 -9.83
N PHE A 51 -7.70 11.55 -9.39
CA PHE A 51 -6.87 12.46 -8.61
C PHE A 51 -5.61 12.86 -9.38
N ASP A 52 -5.02 13.99 -9.01
CA ASP A 52 -3.61 14.27 -9.34
C ASP A 52 -2.69 13.33 -8.53
N PRO A 53 -1.39 13.23 -8.88
CA PRO A 53 -0.46 12.32 -8.21
C PRO A 53 -0.32 12.51 -6.68
N TYR A 54 -0.68 13.69 -6.15
CA TYR A 54 -0.60 13.99 -4.72
C TYR A 54 -1.97 13.86 -4.00
N GLY A 55 -3.04 13.52 -4.72
CA GLY A 55 -4.36 13.31 -4.12
C GLY A 55 -5.07 14.58 -3.66
N LEU A 56 -4.70 15.75 -4.18
CA LEU A 56 -5.19 17.06 -3.72
C LEU A 56 -6.42 17.56 -4.50
N ALA A 57 -6.51 17.21 -5.78
CA ALA A 57 -7.50 17.72 -6.73
C ALA A 57 -8.33 16.58 -7.33
N GLY A 58 -9.01 15.83 -6.46
CA GLY A 58 -9.93 14.78 -6.85
C GLY A 58 -11.19 15.31 -7.54
N LYS A 59 -11.55 14.72 -8.68
CA LYS A 59 -12.81 15.04 -9.37
C LYS A 59 -13.31 13.91 -10.24
N VAL A 60 -14.61 13.94 -10.50
CA VAL A 60 -15.31 13.03 -11.40
C VAL A 60 -15.05 13.44 -12.86
N GLN A 61 -14.35 12.60 -13.63
CA GLN A 61 -13.97 12.92 -15.01
C GLN A 61 -14.25 11.79 -16.01
N TYR A 62 -14.40 12.20 -17.27
CA TYR A 62 -14.39 11.26 -18.38
C TYR A 62 -12.96 10.83 -18.67
N LEU A 63 -12.79 9.58 -19.06
CA LEU A 63 -11.50 9.02 -19.42
C LEU A 63 -11.55 8.45 -20.81
N ASN A 64 -10.51 8.78 -21.58
CA ASN A 64 -10.25 8.09 -22.83
C ASN A 64 -9.58 6.75 -22.53
N PRO A 65 -9.98 5.65 -23.20
CA PRO A 65 -9.32 4.37 -23.04
C PRO A 65 -7.87 4.43 -23.53
N ALA A 66 -6.96 3.83 -22.75
CA ALA A 66 -5.57 3.65 -23.12
C ALA A 66 -5.38 2.25 -23.70
N TRP A 67 -4.89 2.16 -24.94
CA TRP A 67 -4.74 0.90 -25.67
C TRP A 67 -3.28 0.45 -25.82
N GLY A 68 -2.32 1.31 -25.49
CA GLY A 68 -0.91 0.96 -25.48
C GLY A 68 -0.50 0.26 -24.18
N VAL A 69 0.82 0.13 -23.99
CA VAL A 69 1.40 -0.52 -22.80
C VAL A 69 1.07 0.22 -21.51
N GLU A 70 0.82 1.52 -21.58
CA GLU A 70 0.40 2.37 -20.47
C GLU A 70 -0.97 1.95 -19.91
N GLY A 71 -1.80 1.25 -20.68
CA GLY A 71 -3.07 0.70 -20.18
C GLY A 71 -2.90 -0.41 -19.14
N PHE A 72 -1.70 -0.99 -19.01
CA PHE A 72 -1.37 -1.97 -17.97
C PHE A 72 -0.74 -1.36 -16.72
N ASP A 73 -0.44 -0.05 -16.72
CA ASP A 73 0.02 0.66 -15.54
C ASP A 73 -1.17 0.86 -14.57
N PRO A 74 -1.11 0.33 -13.33
CA PRO A 74 -2.20 0.45 -12.36
C PRO A 74 -2.51 1.90 -11.96
N PHE A 75 -1.62 2.85 -12.24
CA PHE A 75 -1.82 4.28 -11.94
C PHE A 75 -2.35 5.08 -13.13
N VAL A 76 -2.52 4.47 -14.30
CA VAL A 76 -3.11 5.10 -15.49
C VAL A 76 -4.58 4.69 -15.61
N PRO A 77 -5.53 5.59 -15.30
CA PRO A 77 -6.93 5.22 -15.17
C PRO A 77 -7.59 4.90 -16.52
N GLY A 78 -6.98 5.30 -17.64
CA GLY A 78 -7.39 4.91 -19.00
C GLY A 78 -7.33 3.40 -19.25
N GLY A 79 -6.50 2.66 -18.50
CA GLY A 79 -6.43 1.20 -18.53
C GLY A 79 -7.70 0.52 -18.00
N ILE A 80 -8.40 1.16 -17.07
CA ILE A 80 -9.67 0.65 -16.52
C ILE A 80 -10.72 0.58 -17.64
N ALA A 81 -10.86 1.65 -18.43
CA ALA A 81 -11.82 1.71 -19.51
C ALA A 81 -11.52 0.70 -20.63
N SER A 82 -10.26 0.61 -21.09
CA SER A 82 -9.87 -0.36 -22.11
C SER A 82 -10.01 -1.81 -21.63
N HIS A 83 -9.66 -2.09 -20.37
CA HIS A 83 -9.87 -3.39 -19.74
C HIS A 83 -11.36 -3.80 -19.77
N HIS A 84 -12.28 -2.94 -19.35
CA HIS A 84 -13.71 -3.25 -19.34
C HIS A 84 -14.27 -3.51 -20.75
N ILE A 85 -13.85 -2.72 -21.74
CA ILE A 85 -14.27 -2.90 -23.14
C ILE A 85 -13.76 -4.24 -23.69
N ALA A 86 -12.47 -4.52 -23.50
CA ALA A 86 -11.83 -5.73 -24.00
C ALA A 86 -12.36 -6.99 -23.28
N ALA A 87 -12.38 -6.99 -21.95
CA ALA A 87 -12.89 -8.10 -21.14
C ALA A 87 -14.38 -8.34 -21.38
N GLY A 88 -15.18 -7.27 -21.53
CA GLY A 88 -16.61 -7.38 -21.86
C GLY A 88 -16.85 -8.04 -23.21
N THR A 89 -16.12 -7.62 -24.24
CA THR A 89 -16.23 -8.19 -25.59
C THR A 89 -15.80 -9.66 -25.61
N LEU A 90 -14.67 -9.99 -24.96
CA LEU A 90 -14.21 -11.36 -24.82
C LEU A 90 -15.19 -12.23 -24.00
N GLY A 91 -15.78 -11.68 -22.93
CA GLY A 91 -16.78 -12.37 -22.12
C GLY A 91 -18.04 -12.73 -22.91
N ILE A 92 -18.51 -11.84 -23.80
CA ILE A 92 -19.64 -12.13 -24.70
C ILE A 92 -19.27 -13.26 -25.68
N LEU A 93 -18.11 -13.18 -26.32
CA LEU A 93 -17.66 -14.21 -27.27
C LEU A 93 -17.48 -15.56 -26.58
N ALA A 94 -16.85 -15.60 -25.40
CA ALA A 94 -16.69 -16.80 -24.59
C ALA A 94 -18.04 -17.36 -24.12
N GLY A 95 -18.98 -16.49 -23.74
CA GLY A 95 -20.35 -16.88 -23.39
C GLY A 95 -21.08 -17.54 -24.55
N ILE A 96 -21.02 -16.95 -25.75
CA ILE A 96 -21.59 -17.53 -26.98
C ILE A 96 -20.94 -18.88 -27.28
N PHE A 97 -19.61 -18.98 -27.16
CA PHE A 97 -18.89 -20.23 -27.34
C PHE A 97 -19.38 -21.31 -26.37
N HIS A 98 -19.48 -21.01 -25.07
CA HIS A 98 -19.95 -21.96 -24.06
C HIS A 98 -21.43 -22.35 -24.20
N LEU A 99 -22.26 -21.50 -24.82
CA LEU A 99 -23.63 -21.84 -25.18
C LEU A 99 -23.70 -22.72 -26.45
N SER A 100 -22.74 -22.57 -27.35
CA SER A 100 -22.76 -23.23 -28.67
C SER A 100 -22.03 -24.58 -28.69
N VAL A 101 -21.10 -24.80 -27.75
CA VAL A 101 -20.18 -25.94 -27.78
C VAL A 101 -20.27 -26.76 -26.51
N HIS A 102 -20.51 -28.07 -26.67
CA HIS A 102 -20.50 -29.03 -25.55
C HIS A 102 -19.07 -29.33 -25.08
N PRO A 103 -18.86 -29.60 -23.78
CA PRO A 103 -17.54 -29.91 -23.26
C PRO A 103 -17.01 -31.25 -23.80
N PRO A 104 -15.71 -31.35 -24.09
CA PRO A 104 -15.11 -32.60 -24.52
C PRO A 104 -15.11 -33.63 -23.39
N GLU A 105 -15.32 -34.90 -23.73
CA GLU A 105 -15.53 -35.99 -22.77
C GLU A 105 -14.40 -36.12 -21.72
N ARG A 106 -13.16 -35.90 -22.15
CA ARG A 106 -11.98 -35.95 -21.25
C ARG A 106 -12.06 -34.89 -20.15
N LEU A 107 -12.45 -33.67 -20.48
CA LEU A 107 -12.61 -32.58 -19.50
C LEU A 107 -13.84 -32.82 -18.62
N TYR A 108 -14.94 -33.30 -19.21
CA TYR A 108 -16.15 -33.60 -18.46
C TYR A 108 -15.90 -34.63 -17.35
N LYS A 109 -15.21 -35.72 -17.68
CA LYS A 109 -14.82 -36.77 -16.71
C LYS A 109 -13.71 -36.29 -15.76
N GLY A 110 -12.67 -35.64 -16.28
CA GLY A 110 -11.52 -35.20 -15.50
C GLY A 110 -11.87 -34.15 -14.44
N LEU A 111 -12.70 -33.17 -14.80
CA LEU A 111 -13.15 -32.09 -13.91
C LEU A 111 -14.46 -32.42 -13.18
N ARG A 112 -15.03 -33.62 -13.41
CA ARG A 112 -16.30 -34.07 -12.81
C ARG A 112 -17.45 -33.08 -12.97
N MET A 113 -17.61 -32.53 -14.18
CA MET A 113 -18.57 -31.44 -14.48
C MET A 113 -20.05 -31.79 -14.22
N GLY A 114 -20.40 -33.06 -14.01
CA GLY A 114 -21.73 -33.50 -13.60
C GLY A 114 -22.05 -33.29 -12.11
N ASN A 115 -21.07 -32.93 -11.26
CA ASN A 115 -21.28 -32.63 -9.85
C ASN A 115 -21.29 -31.11 -9.63
N ILE A 116 -22.34 -30.58 -9.00
CA ILE A 116 -22.46 -29.14 -8.71
C ILE A 116 -21.38 -28.63 -7.75
N GLU A 117 -20.80 -29.50 -6.91
CA GLU A 117 -19.73 -29.11 -5.98
C GLU A 117 -18.47 -28.63 -6.70
N THR A 118 -18.21 -29.10 -7.92
CA THR A 118 -17.06 -28.61 -8.71
C THR A 118 -17.26 -27.17 -9.15
N PHE A 119 -18.51 -26.79 -9.47
CA PHE A 119 -18.87 -25.40 -9.74
C PHE A 119 -18.69 -24.52 -8.50
N LEU A 120 -19.14 -25.01 -7.34
CA LEU A 120 -18.96 -24.31 -6.06
C LEU A 120 -17.47 -24.10 -5.74
N SER A 121 -16.65 -25.16 -5.84
CA SER A 121 -15.22 -25.11 -5.57
C SER A 121 -14.49 -24.10 -6.48
N ASN A 122 -14.76 -24.12 -7.78
CA ASN A 122 -14.16 -23.17 -8.73
C ASN A 122 -14.60 -21.71 -8.47
N SER A 123 -15.87 -21.51 -8.11
CA SER A 123 -16.40 -20.17 -7.81
C SER A 123 -15.79 -19.60 -6.53
N ILE A 124 -15.62 -20.42 -5.50
CA ILE A 124 -14.95 -20.05 -4.26
C ILE A 124 -13.51 -19.59 -4.54
N ALA A 125 -12.76 -20.36 -5.34
CA ALA A 125 -11.40 -19.99 -5.72
C ALA A 125 -11.33 -18.62 -6.43
N ALA A 126 -12.24 -18.35 -7.38
CA ALA A 126 -12.30 -17.08 -8.10
C ALA A 126 -12.64 -15.89 -7.18
N VAL A 127 -13.57 -16.08 -6.25
CA VAL A 127 -13.94 -15.04 -5.26
C VAL A 127 -12.80 -14.77 -4.29
N PHE A 128 -12.14 -15.81 -3.77
CA PHE A 128 -10.98 -15.65 -2.87
C PHE A 128 -9.82 -14.95 -3.56
N PHE A 129 -9.54 -15.28 -4.82
CA PHE A 129 -8.50 -14.60 -5.59
C PHE A 129 -8.79 -13.11 -5.71
N THR A 130 -10.03 -12.76 -6.06
CA THR A 130 -10.46 -11.35 -6.16
C THR A 130 -10.36 -10.64 -4.80
N ALA A 131 -10.82 -11.29 -3.73
CA ALA A 131 -10.74 -10.73 -2.38
C ALA A 131 -9.29 -10.49 -1.95
N PHE A 132 -8.40 -11.45 -2.19
CA PHE A 132 -6.97 -11.32 -1.86
C PHE A 132 -6.31 -10.14 -2.57
N VAL A 133 -6.58 -9.96 -3.87
CA VAL A 133 -6.06 -8.82 -4.65
C VAL A 133 -6.58 -7.49 -4.10
N VAL A 134 -7.85 -7.41 -3.70
CA VAL A 134 -8.46 -6.19 -3.17
C VAL A 134 -7.94 -5.85 -1.77
N THR A 135 -7.83 -6.84 -0.87
CA THR A 135 -7.42 -6.61 0.52
C THR A 135 -5.91 -6.47 0.68
N GLY A 136 -5.12 -7.04 -0.23
CA GLY A 136 -3.66 -7.06 -0.15
C GLY A 136 -2.97 -5.69 -0.26
N THR A 137 -3.71 -4.64 -0.64
CA THR A 137 -3.20 -3.26 -0.76
C THR A 137 -3.65 -2.34 0.38
N MET A 138 -4.44 -2.86 1.33
CA MET A 138 -4.95 -2.09 2.46
C MET A 138 -3.90 -2.00 3.58
N CYS A 139 -3.77 -0.83 4.20
CA CYS A 139 -2.89 -0.62 5.35
C CYS A 139 -3.56 -1.14 6.62
N GLU A 140 -2.87 -1.98 7.39
CA GLU A 140 -3.45 -2.62 8.57
C GLU A 140 -3.49 -1.65 9.78
N ARG A 141 -4.70 -1.47 10.32
CA ARG A 141 -4.93 -0.97 11.68
C ARG A 141 -4.88 -2.15 12.65
N GLY A 142 -4.62 -1.90 13.95
CA GLY A 142 -4.62 -2.96 14.95
C GLY A 142 -5.97 -3.68 15.01
N LEU A 143 -5.94 -5.02 15.06
CA LEU A 143 -7.13 -5.91 14.94
C LEU A 143 -8.32 -5.55 15.85
N PHE A 144 -8.06 -4.97 17.03
CA PHE A 144 -9.09 -4.62 18.01
C PHE A 144 -9.30 -3.10 18.17
N ARG A 145 -8.83 -2.29 17.22
CA ARG A 145 -9.07 -0.84 17.17
C ARG A 145 -10.22 -0.55 16.21
N ALA A 146 -11.44 -0.69 16.72
CA ALA A 146 -12.67 -0.47 15.97
C ALA A 146 -13.13 1.00 16.03
N GLY A 147 -13.85 1.43 15.00
CA GLY A 147 -14.39 2.79 14.91
C GLY A 147 -13.43 3.76 14.22
N SER A 148 -13.98 4.91 13.81
CA SER A 148 -13.34 5.90 12.93
C SER A 148 -11.91 6.28 13.29
N MET A 149 -11.19 6.87 12.33
CA MET A 149 -9.86 7.39 12.63
C MET A 149 -9.90 8.40 13.77
N ASP A 150 -10.92 9.25 13.76
CA ASP A 150 -11.15 10.33 14.73
C ASP A 150 -11.35 9.83 16.16
N ASN A 151 -11.88 8.62 16.37
CA ASN A 151 -11.99 8.04 17.71
C ASN A 151 -10.62 7.71 18.33
N GLY A 152 -9.56 7.59 17.52
CA GLY A 152 -8.22 7.28 17.97
C GLY A 152 -7.39 8.52 18.31
N ASP A 153 -7.19 9.40 17.33
CA ASP A 153 -6.30 10.57 17.39
C ASP A 153 -7.05 11.92 17.40
N GLY A 154 -8.38 11.90 17.28
CA GLY A 154 -9.22 13.10 17.28
C GLY A 154 -9.43 13.72 15.89
N ILE A 155 -10.31 14.72 15.84
CA ILE A 155 -10.59 15.50 14.63
C ILE A 155 -9.46 16.51 14.42
N ALA A 156 -8.90 16.55 13.22
CA ALA A 156 -7.84 17.48 12.88
C ALA A 156 -8.40 18.92 12.80
N VAL A 157 -7.74 19.86 13.49
CA VAL A 157 -8.18 21.27 13.58
C VAL A 157 -7.34 22.20 12.70
N GLY A 158 -6.08 21.84 12.44
CA GLY A 158 -5.19 22.65 11.61
C GLY A 158 -3.74 22.20 11.61
N TRP A 159 -2.96 22.80 10.71
CA TRP A 159 -1.53 22.54 10.57
C TRP A 159 -0.70 23.48 11.44
N LEU A 160 0.14 22.92 12.32
CA LEU A 160 1.01 23.69 13.23
C LEU A 160 2.28 24.26 12.57
N GLY A 161 2.44 24.10 11.26
CA GLY A 161 3.63 24.51 10.52
C GLY A 161 4.73 23.44 10.51
N HIS A 162 5.84 23.77 9.82
CA HIS A 162 6.99 22.87 9.68
C HIS A 162 8.00 23.09 10.84
N PRO A 163 8.25 22.08 11.70
CA PRO A 163 9.21 22.24 12.79
C PRO A 163 10.65 22.19 12.28
N ILE A 164 11.44 23.20 12.64
CA ILE A 164 12.89 23.24 12.34
C ILE A 164 13.64 23.00 13.65
N PHE A 165 14.18 21.79 13.81
CA PHE A 165 15.05 21.46 14.93
C PHE A 165 16.50 21.80 14.55
N ARG A 166 17.18 22.53 15.44
CA ARG A 166 18.63 22.71 15.39
C ARG A 166 19.21 22.14 16.67
N ASP A 167 20.20 21.28 16.55
CA ASP A 167 21.00 20.90 17.70
C ASP A 167 21.93 22.07 18.08
N LYS A 168 22.37 22.08 19.34
CA LYS A 168 23.63 22.74 19.69
C LYS A 168 24.70 21.69 19.49
N GLU A 169 25.78 22.00 18.77
CA GLU A 169 26.93 21.20 18.30
C GLU A 169 27.56 20.18 19.30
N ARG A 170 26.75 19.33 19.95
CA ARG A 170 27.16 18.41 21.01
C ARG A 170 27.32 16.98 20.51
N HIS A 171 26.93 16.70 19.27
CA HIS A 171 27.07 15.39 18.63
C HIS A 171 28.53 14.93 18.61
N ILE A 172 29.48 15.79 18.25
CA ILE A 172 30.91 15.44 18.20
C ILE A 172 31.44 15.17 19.61
N TRP A 173 31.09 16.01 20.58
CA TRP A 173 31.50 15.85 21.97
C TRP A 173 31.01 14.53 22.59
N HIS A 174 29.72 14.21 22.42
CA HIS A 174 29.16 12.97 22.97
C HIS A 174 29.63 11.72 22.22
N SER A 175 29.87 11.80 20.90
CA SER A 175 30.42 10.70 20.11
C SER A 175 31.86 10.38 20.53
N ALA A 176 32.72 11.40 20.67
CA ALA A 176 34.09 11.24 21.15
C ALA A 176 34.14 10.68 22.58
N ARG A 177 33.28 11.17 23.48
CA ARG A 177 33.19 10.68 24.87
C ARG A 177 32.74 9.22 24.96
N THR A 178 31.95 8.74 23.99
CA THR A 178 31.49 7.35 23.95
C THR A 178 32.58 6.41 23.43
N LEU A 179 33.28 6.81 22.37
CA LEU A 179 34.35 6.01 21.76
C LEU A 179 35.62 5.95 22.61
N PHE A 180 36.02 7.06 23.23
CA PHE A 180 37.24 7.18 24.05
C PHE A 180 36.94 7.16 25.55
N ARG A 181 35.94 6.37 25.96
CA ARG A 181 35.51 6.29 27.37
C ARG A 181 36.60 5.74 28.28
N ASP A 182 37.36 4.79 27.77
CA ASP A 182 38.47 4.10 28.43
C ASP A 182 39.65 5.03 28.76
N VAL A 183 39.95 5.98 27.87
CA VAL A 183 41.03 6.97 28.04
C VAL A 183 40.55 8.33 28.55
N PHE A 184 39.27 8.45 28.94
CA PHE A 184 38.65 9.72 29.30
C PHE A 184 39.31 10.41 30.51
N VAL A 185 39.88 9.63 31.44
CA VAL A 185 40.50 10.14 32.69
C VAL A 185 42.04 10.19 32.57
N GLY A 186 42.60 9.79 31.44
CA GLY A 186 44.04 9.74 31.19
C GLY A 186 44.44 8.53 30.36
N ILE A 187 45.62 8.60 29.75
CA ILE A 187 46.24 7.52 28.97
C ILE A 187 47.08 6.63 29.92
N ASP A 188 47.27 5.36 29.56
CA ASP A 188 48.16 4.44 30.29
C ASP A 188 49.59 5.03 30.43
N PRO A 189 50.12 5.17 31.65
CA PRO A 189 51.47 5.70 31.86
C PRO A 189 52.61 4.81 31.33
N TYR A 190 52.33 3.59 30.85
CA TYR A 190 53.33 2.64 30.34
C TYR A 190 53.20 2.35 28.83
N LEU A 191 52.63 3.27 28.04
CA LEU A 191 52.29 3.06 26.62
C LEU A 191 53.49 3.17 25.63
N ASP A 192 54.69 3.51 26.10
CA ASP A 192 55.80 4.00 25.28
C ASP A 192 56.17 3.11 24.07
N ALA A 193 56.22 1.79 24.24
CA ALA A 193 56.61 0.90 23.15
C ALA A 193 55.62 0.91 21.97
N GLN A 194 54.32 1.14 22.21
CA GLN A 194 53.27 1.09 21.18
C GLN A 194 53.27 2.30 20.24
N VAL A 195 53.88 3.41 20.67
CA VAL A 195 53.93 4.67 19.90
C VAL A 195 55.28 4.87 19.19
N GLU A 196 56.25 3.98 19.39
CA GLU A 196 57.54 4.00 18.70
C GLU A 196 57.41 3.68 17.20
N PHE A 197 58.06 4.50 16.38
CA PHE A 197 58.02 4.36 14.92
C PHE A 197 58.59 3.01 14.48
N GLY A 198 57.76 2.21 13.81
CA GLY A 198 58.17 0.94 13.22
C GLY A 198 58.39 -0.21 14.20
N ALA A 199 58.01 -0.06 15.48
CA ALA A 199 58.14 -1.12 16.49
C ALA A 199 57.22 -2.33 16.23
N PHE A 200 56.05 -2.07 15.63
CA PHE A 200 55.04 -3.09 15.30
C PHE A 200 54.74 -3.09 13.80
N GLN A 201 54.36 -4.26 13.27
CA GLN A 201 53.87 -4.37 11.89
C GLN A 201 52.49 -3.74 11.73
N LYS A 202 51.69 -3.73 12.80
CA LYS A 202 50.35 -3.14 12.85
C LYS A 202 50.21 -2.24 14.09
N LEU A 203 49.70 -1.02 13.89
CA LEU A 203 49.51 -0.04 14.97
C LEU A 203 48.45 -0.54 15.97
N GLY A 204 48.72 -0.41 17.27
CA GLY A 204 47.80 -0.78 18.35
C GLY A 204 47.66 -2.29 18.61
N ASP A 205 48.47 -3.14 17.97
CA ASP A 205 48.43 -4.60 18.14
C ASP A 205 49.76 -5.14 18.67
N LEU A 206 49.78 -5.43 19.97
CA LEU A 206 50.95 -5.92 20.71
C LEU A 206 51.47 -7.28 20.20
N THR A 207 50.67 -8.04 19.47
CA THR A 207 51.07 -9.37 18.96
C THR A 207 51.95 -9.28 17.71
N THR A 208 52.04 -8.10 17.09
CA THR A 208 52.69 -7.90 15.79
C THR A 208 54.06 -7.23 15.87
N ARG A 209 54.77 -7.41 16.99
CA ARG A 209 56.10 -6.78 17.20
C ARG A 209 57.08 -7.23 16.11
N ARG A 210 57.77 -6.29 15.47
CA ARG A 210 58.79 -6.62 14.47
C ARG A 210 59.98 -7.29 15.16
N GLN A 211 60.37 -8.46 14.67
CA GLN A 211 61.62 -9.09 15.06
C GLN A 211 62.76 -8.37 14.36
N VAL A 212 63.77 -7.97 15.12
CA VAL A 212 65.02 -7.44 14.57
C VAL A 212 65.74 -8.63 13.94
N VAL A 213 65.93 -8.57 12.62
CA VAL A 213 66.85 -9.46 11.89
C VAL A 213 68.22 -8.80 11.89
#